data_AF-A4BZT7-F1
#
_entry.id   AF-A4BZT7-F1
#
_cell.length_a   1.000
_cell.length_b   1.000
_cell.length_c   1.000
_cell.angle_alpha   90.00
_cell.angle_beta   90.00
_cell.angle_gamma   90.00
#
_symmetry.space_group_name_H-M   'P 1'
#
loop_
_entity.id
_entity.type
_entity.pdbx_description
1 polymer ?
#
loop_
_entity_poly.entity_id
_entity_poly.type
_entity_poly.pdbx_seq_one_letter_code
_entity_poly.pdbx_strand_id
1 'polypeptide(L)'
;MQKKVNYSGFQRDKVIRLFLKEHCKYKGLVHERIPASGTLGFFKNKIDHFSYRNYGHYISKMNHYGAIRAQELYEKRMQVTIYHVMIKPAARFFIHYVIRLGFLDGFTGFLVAKTQAYGELTRYIKLWLLNKKTH
;
A
#
# COMPACT_ATOMS: atom_id res chain seq x y z
N MET A 1 23.23 -11.79 1.82
CA MET A 1 23.11 -11.00 0.57
C MET A 1 21.74 -10.34 0.52
N GLN A 2 21.64 -9.00 0.64
CA GLN A 2 20.36 -8.29 0.47
C GLN A 2 20.06 -8.16 -1.03
N LYS A 3 19.12 -8.95 -1.55
CA LYS A 3 18.72 -8.90 -2.95
C LYS A 3 17.77 -7.72 -3.15
N LYS A 4 18.18 -6.72 -3.95
CA LYS A 4 17.39 -5.52 -4.25
C LYS A 4 16.15 -5.95 -5.04
N VAL A 5 14.96 -5.61 -4.54
CA VAL A 5 13.69 -5.85 -5.25
C VAL A 5 13.57 -4.78 -6.32
N ASN A 6 13.69 -5.17 -7.58
CA ASN A 6 13.70 -4.25 -8.68
C ASN A 6 12.31 -4.10 -9.30
N TYR A 7 11.40 -5.07 -9.11
CA TYR A 7 10.07 -5.08 -9.70
C TYR A 7 8.99 -5.13 -8.60
N SER A 8 7.79 -5.67 -8.86
CA SER A 8 6.73 -5.84 -7.85
C SER A 8 6.01 -4.56 -7.39
N GLY A 9 6.28 -3.42 -8.02
CA GLY A 9 5.55 -2.16 -7.79
C GLY A 9 6.20 -1.14 -6.87
N PHE A 10 7.38 -1.43 -6.35
CA PHE A 10 8.20 -0.51 -5.56
C PHE A 10 9.06 0.43 -6.41
N GLN A 11 8.95 0.36 -7.73
CA GLN A 11 9.80 1.06 -8.70
C GLN A 11 9.58 2.58 -8.81
N ARG A 12 8.39 3.08 -8.47
CA ARG A 12 7.91 4.41 -8.92
C ARG A 12 7.36 5.31 -7.82
N ASP A 13 7.77 5.12 -6.57
CA ASP A 13 7.31 6.00 -5.50
C ASP A 13 8.11 7.33 -5.53
N LYS A 14 7.44 8.41 -5.95
CA LYS A 14 7.99 9.78 -5.94
C LYS A 14 7.36 10.51 -4.77
N VAL A 15 8.11 10.68 -3.69
CA VAL A 15 7.70 11.43 -2.49
C VAL A 15 8.50 12.71 -2.35
N ILE A 16 7.83 13.81 -2.00
CA ILE A 16 8.47 15.08 -1.64
C ILE A 16 9.10 14.87 -0.27
N ARG A 17 10.43 15.00 -0.16
CA ARG A 17 11.17 14.78 1.10
C ARG A 17 11.74 16.04 1.73
N LEU A 18 11.92 17.10 0.96
CA LEU A 18 12.48 18.35 1.43
C LEU A 18 11.47 19.46 1.16
N PHE A 19 11.03 20.11 2.21
CA PHE A 19 10.10 21.22 2.16
C PHE A 19 10.39 22.17 3.33
N LEU A 20 10.16 23.46 3.14
CA LEU A 20 10.29 24.46 4.20
C LEU A 20 9.06 24.38 5.11
N LYS A 21 9.29 24.08 6.39
CA LYS A 21 8.24 23.86 7.40
C LYS A 21 7.29 25.05 7.56
N GLU A 22 7.76 26.27 7.32
CA GLU A 22 6.97 27.51 7.42
C GLU A 22 5.92 27.66 6.31
N HIS A 23 6.15 27.02 5.15
CA HIS A 23 5.30 27.14 3.96
C HIS A 23 4.48 25.87 3.66
N CYS A 24 4.54 24.85 4.51
CA CYS A 24 4.01 23.52 4.22
C CYS A 24 3.28 22.96 5.45
N LYS A 25 1.95 22.92 5.41
CA LYS A 25 1.12 22.25 6.42
C LYS A 25 0.69 20.88 5.90
N TYR A 26 0.88 19.85 6.71
CA TYR A 26 0.36 18.52 6.44
C TYR A 26 -1.17 18.56 6.41
N LYS A 27 -1.77 18.10 5.31
CA LYS A 27 -3.22 17.88 5.17
C LYS A 27 -3.48 16.44 4.77
N GLY A 28 -4.24 15.71 5.60
CA GLY A 28 -4.73 14.36 5.31
C GLY A 28 -4.46 13.36 6.44
N LEU A 29 -5.42 12.46 6.70
CA LEU A 29 -5.35 11.47 7.79
C LEU A 29 -4.42 10.27 7.51
N VAL A 30 -4.06 10.00 6.24
CA VAL A 30 -3.35 8.76 5.84
C VAL A 30 -2.36 8.97 4.70
N HIS A 31 -2.64 9.91 3.80
CA HIS A 31 -1.72 10.38 2.76
C HIS A 31 -1.50 11.86 2.98
N GLU A 32 -0.60 12.18 3.92
CA GLU A 32 -0.09 13.53 4.10
C GLU A 32 0.65 13.96 2.84
N ARG A 33 -0.10 14.46 1.85
CA ARG A 33 0.48 15.17 0.72
C ARG A 33 0.65 16.60 1.16
N ILE A 34 1.89 17.08 1.07
CA ILE A 34 2.19 18.48 1.31
C ILE A 34 1.83 19.22 0.03
N PRO A 35 0.78 20.05 0.00
CA PRO A 35 0.55 20.93 -1.13
C PRO A 35 1.69 21.95 -1.16
N ALA A 36 2.69 21.71 -2.01
CA ALA A 36 3.77 22.65 -2.23
C ALA A 36 3.30 23.71 -3.23
N SER A 37 3.10 24.94 -2.77
CA SER A 37 2.85 26.12 -3.61
C SER A 37 4.18 26.77 -4.01
N GLY A 38 5.04 26.04 -4.73
CA GLY A 38 6.37 26.50 -5.13
C GLY A 38 7.05 25.61 -6.17
N THR A 39 8.21 26.04 -6.66
CA THR A 39 9.00 25.31 -7.67
C THR A 39 9.51 23.98 -7.11
N LEU A 40 9.11 22.87 -7.73
CA LEU A 40 9.54 21.53 -7.32
C LEU A 40 10.89 21.18 -7.95
N GLY A 41 11.88 20.87 -7.12
CA GLY A 41 13.17 20.33 -7.55
C GLY A 41 13.23 18.80 -7.44
N PHE A 42 13.91 18.14 -8.36
CA PHE A 42 14.19 16.70 -8.29
C PHE A 42 15.65 16.47 -7.90
N PHE A 43 15.90 15.56 -6.96
CA PHE A 43 17.27 15.12 -6.68
C PHE A 43 17.85 14.39 -7.89
N LYS A 44 19.10 14.72 -8.26
CA LYS A 44 19.85 14.01 -9.32
C LYS A 44 20.11 12.54 -8.97
N ASN A 45 20.22 12.22 -7.68
CA ASN A 45 20.48 10.88 -7.17
C ASN A 45 19.25 10.29 -6.47
N LYS A 46 19.06 8.97 -6.59
CA LYS A 46 18.00 8.24 -5.90
C LYS A 46 18.36 8.08 -4.42
N ILE A 47 17.41 8.34 -3.53
CA ILE A 47 17.54 8.00 -2.12
C ILE A 47 16.90 6.62 -1.91
N ASP A 48 17.70 5.62 -1.54
CA ASP A 48 17.16 4.31 -1.20
C ASP A 48 16.19 4.43 -0.01
N HIS A 49 14.96 3.94 -0.17
CA HIS A 49 13.91 4.00 0.85
C HIS A 49 13.56 2.60 1.33
N PHE A 50 14.07 2.24 2.49
CA PHE A 50 13.67 1.03 3.18
C PHE A 50 12.47 1.34 4.08
N SER A 51 11.24 1.34 3.53
CA SER A 51 10.03 1.65 4.31
C SER A 51 9.73 0.66 5.45
N TYR A 52 10.43 -0.47 5.48
CA TYR A 52 10.14 -1.59 6.35
C TYR A 52 11.41 -2.17 6.98
N ARG A 53 11.41 -2.27 8.31
CA ARG A 53 12.52 -2.80 9.10
C ARG A 53 12.60 -4.33 9.06
N ASN A 54 11.46 -5.00 9.00
CA ASN A 54 11.31 -6.46 8.92
C ASN A 54 9.92 -6.83 8.40
N TYR A 55 9.69 -8.12 8.10
CA TYR A 55 8.41 -8.63 7.58
C TYR A 55 7.26 -8.43 8.57
N GLY A 56 7.48 -8.60 9.87
CA GLY A 56 6.44 -8.38 10.89
C GLY A 56 5.95 -6.93 10.91
N HIS A 57 6.86 -5.97 10.81
CA HIS A 57 6.55 -4.55 10.71
C HIS A 57 5.81 -4.21 9.40
N TYR A 58 6.16 -4.88 8.29
CA TYR A 58 5.42 -4.77 7.03
C TYR A 58 3.95 -5.19 7.21
N ILE A 59 3.72 -6.38 7.79
CA ILE A 59 2.38 -6.91 8.04
C ILE A 59 1.60 -6.02 9.01
N SER A 60 2.23 -5.55 10.09
CA SER A 60 1.60 -4.66 11.06
C SER A 60 1.11 -3.36 10.41
N LYS A 61 1.98 -2.69 9.63
CA LYS A 61 1.57 -1.50 8.87
C LYS A 61 0.43 -1.81 7.90
N MET A 62 0.55 -2.89 7.13
CA MET A 62 -0.49 -3.29 6.19
C MET A 62 -1.84 -3.54 6.88
N ASN A 63 -1.82 -4.17 8.05
CA ASN A 63 -3.00 -4.40 8.87
C ASN A 63 -3.60 -3.09 9.38
N HIS A 64 -2.76 -2.15 9.84
CA HIS A 64 -3.20 -0.84 10.32
C HIS A 64 -3.85 -0.02 9.21
N TYR A 65 -3.16 0.18 8.07
CA TYR A 65 -3.72 0.89 6.92
C TYR A 65 -4.93 0.17 6.33
N GLY A 66 -4.93 -1.16 6.31
CA GLY A 66 -6.07 -1.96 5.90
C GLY A 66 -7.30 -1.75 6.79
N ALA A 67 -7.12 -1.53 8.10
CA ALA A 67 -8.22 -1.21 9.01
C ALA A 67 -8.81 0.17 8.71
N ILE A 68 -7.96 1.18 8.52
CA ILE A 68 -8.42 2.53 8.18
C ILE A 68 -9.20 2.52 6.86
N ARG A 69 -8.68 1.83 5.83
CA ARG A 69 -9.40 1.69 4.56
C ARG A 69 -10.71 0.93 4.69
N ALA A 70 -10.76 -0.10 5.54
CA ALA A 70 -12.02 -0.80 5.82
C ALA A 70 -13.04 0.15 6.45
N GLN A 71 -12.62 1.01 7.39
CA GLN A 71 -13.47 2.03 8.00
C GLN A 71 -13.99 3.04 6.96
N GLU A 72 -13.13 3.56 6.09
CA GLU A 72 -13.54 4.47 5.01
C GLU A 72 -14.58 3.83 4.06
N LEU A 73 -14.44 2.53 3.76
CA LEU A 73 -15.39 1.81 2.92
C LEU A 73 -16.71 1.53 3.65
N TYR A 74 -16.64 1.29 4.97
CA TYR A 74 -17.79 1.11 5.84
C TYR A 74 -18.62 2.40 5.92
N GLU A 75 -17.97 3.56 6.10
CA GLU A 75 -18.62 4.88 6.09
C GLU A 75 -19.33 5.16 4.75
N LYS A 76 -18.79 4.65 3.64
CA LYS A 76 -19.42 4.70 2.32
C LYS A 76 -20.52 3.65 2.12
N ARG A 77 -20.90 2.91 3.16
CA ARG A 77 -21.91 1.84 3.17
C ARG A 77 -21.63 0.76 2.12
N MET A 78 -20.35 0.47 1.85
CA MET A 78 -19.99 -0.59 0.92
C MET A 78 -20.29 -1.97 1.51
N GLN A 79 -21.02 -2.79 0.76
CA GLN A 79 -21.28 -4.17 1.15
C GLN A 79 -20.20 -5.12 0.61
N VAL A 80 -19.76 -6.05 1.45
CA VAL A 80 -18.79 -7.07 1.05
C VAL A 80 -19.53 -8.25 0.45
N THR A 81 -19.14 -8.60 -0.78
CA THR A 81 -19.60 -9.81 -1.47
C THR A 81 -18.45 -10.79 -1.66
N ILE A 82 -18.76 -12.04 -1.99
CA ILE A 82 -17.77 -13.10 -2.24
C ILE A 82 -16.74 -12.68 -3.30
N TYR A 83 -17.15 -11.90 -4.30
CA TYR A 83 -16.27 -11.31 -5.31
C TYR A 83 -15.11 -10.50 -4.69
N HIS A 84 -15.39 -9.72 -3.64
CA HIS A 84 -14.38 -8.89 -2.98
C HIS A 84 -13.38 -9.70 -2.16
N VAL A 85 -13.76 -10.89 -1.71
CA VAL A 85 -12.92 -11.75 -0.87
C VAL A 85 -12.11 -12.73 -1.74
N MET A 86 -12.68 -13.22 -2.84
CA MET A 86 -12.01 -14.22 -3.68
C MET A 86 -11.34 -13.61 -4.92
N ILE A 87 -12.08 -12.80 -5.70
CA ILE A 87 -11.62 -12.34 -7.01
C ILE A 87 -10.67 -11.15 -6.88
N LYS A 88 -10.97 -10.17 -6.01
CA LYS A 88 -10.11 -8.99 -5.83
C LYS A 88 -8.69 -9.34 -5.35
N PRO A 89 -8.48 -10.21 -4.33
CA PRO A 89 -7.13 -10.60 -3.92
C PRO A 89 -6.38 -11.38 -4.99
N ALA A 90 -7.06 -12.30 -5.70
CA ALA A 90 -6.46 -13.06 -6.80
C ALA A 90 -6.04 -12.13 -7.96
N ALA A 91 -6.88 -11.18 -8.33
CA ALA A 91 -6.55 -10.16 -9.33
C ALA A 91 -5.36 -9.30 -8.86
N ARG A 92 -5.33 -8.91 -7.58
CA ARG A 92 -4.21 -8.15 -7.01
C ARG A 92 -2.90 -8.94 -7.03
N PHE A 93 -2.93 -10.23 -6.72
CA PHE A 93 -1.78 -11.12 -6.89
C PHE A 93 -1.30 -11.11 -8.34
N PHE A 94 -2.20 -11.37 -9.30
CA PHE A 94 -1.87 -11.43 -10.72
C PHE A 94 -1.28 -10.12 -11.24
N ILE A 95 -1.84 -8.98 -10.84
CA ILE A 95 -1.32 -7.66 -11.21
C ILE A 95 0.10 -7.46 -10.66
N HIS A 96 0.36 -7.78 -9.40
CA HIS A 96 1.69 -7.57 -8.82
C HIS A 96 2.73 -8.59 -9.32
N TYR A 97 2.31 -9.82 -9.57
CA TYR A 97 3.21 -10.88 -10.00
C TYR A 97 3.49 -10.84 -11.50
N VAL A 98 2.45 -10.72 -12.34
CA VAL A 98 2.56 -10.78 -13.81
C VAL A 98 2.71 -9.39 -14.41
N ILE A 99 1.75 -8.48 -14.16
CA ILE A 99 1.74 -7.16 -14.82
C ILE A 99 2.89 -6.28 -14.33
N ARG A 100 3.20 -6.31 -13.02
CA ARG A 100 4.33 -5.58 -12.44
C ARG A 100 5.64 -6.38 -12.49
N LEU A 101 5.68 -7.45 -13.28
CA LEU A 101 6.86 -8.28 -13.53
C LEU A 101 7.52 -8.79 -12.23
N GLY A 102 6.74 -9.01 -11.17
CA GLY A 102 7.24 -9.54 -9.91
C GLY A 102 7.87 -10.93 -10.07
N PHE A 103 7.46 -11.71 -11.07
CA PHE A 103 8.13 -12.99 -11.39
C PHE A 103 9.62 -12.82 -11.75
N LEU A 104 10.06 -11.64 -12.24
CA LEU A 104 11.47 -11.35 -12.50
C LEU A 104 12.30 -11.21 -11.21
N ASP A 105 11.66 -10.87 -10.08
CA ASP A 105 12.31 -10.85 -8.76
C ASP A 105 12.37 -12.27 -8.13
N GLY A 106 11.86 -13.30 -8.82
CA GLY A 106 11.83 -14.70 -8.36
C GLY A 106 10.99 -14.90 -7.10
N PHE A 107 11.52 -15.65 -6.12
CA PHE A 107 10.81 -15.95 -4.87
C PHE A 107 10.42 -14.69 -4.08
N THR A 108 11.24 -13.64 -4.14
CA THR A 108 10.93 -12.37 -3.45
C THR A 108 9.73 -11.67 -4.06
N GLY A 109 9.60 -11.65 -5.38
CA GLY A 109 8.43 -11.06 -6.03
C GLY A 109 7.16 -11.88 -5.83
N PHE A 110 7.28 -13.22 -5.75
CA PHE A 110 6.17 -14.08 -5.32
C PHE A 110 5.70 -13.73 -3.90
N LEU A 111 6.63 -13.61 -2.94
CA LEU A 111 6.30 -13.22 -1.57
C LEU A 111 5.61 -11.86 -1.54
N VAL A 112 6.13 -10.86 -2.25
CA VAL A 112 5.52 -9.52 -2.32
C VAL A 112 4.10 -9.59 -2.89
N ALA A 113 3.90 -10.27 -4.02
CA ALA A 113 2.58 -10.40 -4.63
C ALA A 113 1.59 -11.10 -3.69
N LYS A 114 2.04 -12.15 -2.99
CA LYS A 114 1.23 -12.88 -1.99
C LYS A 114 0.88 -11.99 -0.80
N THR A 115 1.84 -11.22 -0.28
CA THR A 115 1.58 -10.31 0.84
C THR A 115 0.61 -9.18 0.44
N GLN A 116 0.72 -8.65 -0.79
CA GLN A 116 -0.21 -7.64 -1.31
C GLN A 116 -1.63 -8.19 -1.46
N ALA A 117 -1.77 -9.43 -1.95
CA ALA A 117 -3.07 -10.10 -2.02
C ALA A 117 -3.66 -10.36 -0.62
N TYR A 118 -2.83 -10.78 0.33
CA TYR A 118 -3.25 -10.95 1.72
C TYR A 118 -3.73 -9.63 2.34
N GLY A 119 -3.03 -8.51 2.12
CA GLY A 119 -3.49 -7.20 2.60
C GLY A 119 -4.84 -6.77 2.01
N GLU A 120 -5.07 -7.05 0.73
CA GLU A 120 -6.36 -6.80 0.07
C GLU A 120 -7.48 -7.63 0.71
N LEU A 121 -7.22 -8.92 0.94
CA LEU A 121 -8.14 -9.84 1.60
C LEU A 121 -8.48 -9.37 3.03
N THR A 122 -7.46 -9.07 3.84
CA THR A 122 -7.63 -8.62 5.22
C THR A 122 -8.46 -7.33 5.30
N ARG A 123 -8.29 -6.40 4.36
CA ARG A 123 -9.13 -5.19 4.29
C ARG A 123 -10.62 -5.54 4.14
N TYR A 124 -10.97 -6.43 3.21
CA TYR A 124 -12.36 -6.79 2.97
C TYR A 124 -12.96 -7.64 4.10
N ILE A 125 -12.16 -8.51 4.73
CA ILE A 125 -12.60 -9.23 5.95
C ILE A 125 -12.92 -8.24 7.06
N LYS A 126 -12.08 -7.23 7.30
CA LYS A 126 -12.34 -6.18 8.29
C LYS A 126 -13.61 -5.40 7.99
N LEU A 127 -13.82 -5.03 6.73
CA LEU A 127 -15.07 -4.38 6.30
C LEU A 127 -16.29 -5.27 6.55
N TRP A 128 -16.20 -6.56 6.23
CA TRP A 128 -17.30 -7.51 6.48
C TRP A 128 -17.63 -7.63 7.98
N LEU A 129 -16.61 -7.67 8.84
CA LEU A 129 -16.80 -7.68 10.29
C LEU A 129 -17.47 -6.39 10.80
N LEU A 130 -17.12 -5.23 10.23
CA LEU A 130 -17.77 -3.95 10.57
C LEU A 130 -19.24 -3.93 10.12
N ASN A 131 -19.54 -4.41 8.90
CA ASN A 131 -20.92 -4.53 8.41
C ASN A 131 -21.76 -5.44 9.32
N LYS A 132 -21.19 -6.55 9.80
CA LYS A 132 -21.91 -7.52 10.64
C LYS A 132 -22.16 -7.02 12.06
N LYS A 133 -21.28 -6.21 12.64
CA LYS A 133 -21.45 -5.64 14.00
C LYS A 133 -22.59 -4.62 14.13
N THR A 134 -23.12 -4.15 13.01
CA THR A 134 -24.16 -3.10 12.96
C THR A 134 -25.56 -3.68 12.77
N HIS A 135 -25.64 -5.00 12.57
CA HIS A 135 -26.87 -5.81 12.56
C HIS A 135 -26.99 -6.55 13.89
#